data_AF-A0A3R7HBU0-F1
#
_entry.id   AF-A0A3R7HBU0-F1
#
_cell.length_a   1.000
_cell.length_b   1.000
_cell.length_c   1.000
_cell.angle_alpha   90.00
_cell.angle_beta   90.00
_cell.angle_gamma   90.00
#
_symmetry.space_group_name_H-M   'P 1'
#
loop_
_entity.id
_entity.type
_entity.pdbx_description
1 polymer ?
#
loop_
_entity_poly.entity_id
_entity_poly.type
_entity_poly.pdbx_seq_one_letter_code
_entity_poly.pdbx_strand_id
1 'polypeptide(L)'
;MPQDLTARIVQNITEAYLVVTLSWTYDSPCKPVTYVFIYVAPDGTSITETTVNNQVTIHWAEKCHPISVRLQGQNGDSIGPALEKTVNLVSALKAPNSVKVIPVSGESRAYTIVWLDDSECRAPNYEVRLYNTQGQMVKKQETDRQNMIINLDDSCESLDVGIVGVNKAGESPESSRVELFRRMRKCKLAVRVELINQCTNFACFHRHAGILLLITVV
;
A
#
# COMPACT_ATOMS: atom_id res chain seq x y z
N MET A 1 -1.32 -9.48 -35.26
CA MET A 1 -2.25 -8.94 -34.24
C MET A 1 -1.59 -7.74 -33.59
N PRO A 2 -2.35 -6.75 -33.07
CA PRO A 2 -1.75 -5.64 -32.33
C PRO A 2 -1.01 -6.14 -31.08
N GLN A 3 0.13 -5.53 -30.77
CA GLN A 3 1.00 -5.87 -29.64
C GLN A 3 1.53 -4.60 -28.97
N ASP A 4 2.14 -4.75 -27.79
CA ASP A 4 2.88 -3.68 -27.09
C ASP A 4 2.10 -2.36 -26.91
N LEU A 5 0.79 -2.44 -26.69
CA LEU A 5 -0.02 -1.25 -26.44
C LEU A 5 0.53 -0.48 -25.23
N THR A 6 0.82 0.81 -25.44
CA THR A 6 1.40 1.74 -24.47
C THR A 6 0.64 3.06 -24.49
N ALA A 7 0.75 3.81 -23.41
CA ALA A 7 0.13 5.13 -23.26
C ALA A 7 1.17 6.18 -22.91
N ARG A 8 1.04 7.36 -23.50
CA ARG A 8 1.88 8.52 -23.21
C ARG A 8 1.01 9.76 -23.05
N ILE A 9 1.17 10.44 -21.92
CA ILE A 9 0.54 11.74 -21.69
C ILE A 9 1.21 12.77 -22.61
N VAL A 10 0.43 13.40 -23.48
CA VAL A 10 0.89 14.48 -24.38
C VAL A 10 0.74 15.82 -23.69
N GLN A 11 -0.38 16.02 -22.98
CA GLN A 11 -0.70 17.29 -22.34
C GLN A 11 -1.54 17.07 -21.08
N ASN A 12 -1.21 17.79 -20.00
CA ASN A 12 -2.08 17.96 -18.85
C ASN A 12 -2.90 19.23 -19.09
N ILE A 13 -4.20 19.10 -19.34
CA ILE A 13 -5.10 20.24 -19.55
C ILE A 13 -5.56 20.78 -18.20
N THR A 14 -5.97 19.87 -17.30
CA THR A 14 -6.24 20.15 -15.88
C THR A 14 -5.56 19.08 -15.01
N GLU A 15 -5.76 19.12 -13.69
CA GLU A 15 -5.27 18.08 -12.78
C GLU A 15 -5.82 16.68 -13.11
N ALA A 16 -7.05 16.59 -13.64
CA ALA A 16 -7.71 15.34 -13.97
C ALA A 16 -7.81 15.05 -15.47
N TYR A 17 -7.95 16.10 -16.31
CA TYR A 17 -8.21 15.97 -17.74
C TYR A 17 -6.92 16.06 -18.56
N LEU A 18 -6.68 15.06 -19.39
CA LEU A 18 -5.44 14.83 -20.13
C LEU A 18 -5.68 14.60 -21.61
N VAL A 19 -4.67 14.88 -22.42
CA VAL A 19 -4.55 14.37 -23.79
C VAL A 19 -3.52 13.25 -23.77
N VAL A 20 -3.91 12.06 -24.24
CA VAL A 20 -3.11 10.84 -24.20
C VAL A 20 -2.96 10.27 -25.60
N THR A 21 -1.73 9.93 -25.99
CA THR A 21 -1.49 9.10 -27.17
C THR A 21 -1.37 7.65 -26.74
N LEU A 22 -2.14 6.78 -27.38
CA LEU A 22 -2.03 5.33 -27.27
C LEU A 22 -1.34 4.81 -28.53
N SER A 23 -0.33 3.98 -28.37
CA SER A 23 0.47 3.45 -29.48
C SER A 23 0.72 1.96 -29.33
N TRP A 24 0.80 1.25 -30.45
CA TRP A 24 1.00 -0.20 -30.49
C TRP A 24 1.90 -0.61 -31.65
N THR A 25 2.43 -1.82 -31.56
CA THR A 25 3.14 -2.48 -32.66
C THR A 25 2.18 -3.42 -33.40
N TYR A 26 2.49 -3.67 -34.67
CA TYR A 26 1.78 -4.67 -35.46
C TYR A 26 2.79 -5.35 -36.39
N ASP A 27 3.26 -6.51 -35.95
CA ASP A 27 4.26 -7.28 -36.68
C ASP A 27 3.56 -8.32 -37.57
N SER A 28 3.21 -7.90 -38.78
CA SER A 28 2.72 -8.78 -39.84
C SER A 28 2.86 -8.07 -41.19
N PRO A 29 3.28 -8.80 -42.25
CA PRO A 29 3.35 -8.25 -43.60
C PRO A 29 1.96 -7.87 -44.14
N CYS A 30 0.91 -8.53 -43.66
CA CYS A 30 -0.48 -8.20 -43.98
C CYS A 30 -1.01 -7.22 -42.93
N LYS A 31 -0.73 -5.93 -43.10
CA LYS A 31 -1.27 -4.89 -42.23
C LYS A 31 -2.77 -4.70 -42.46
N PRO A 32 -3.56 -4.47 -41.41
CA PRO A 32 -4.96 -4.10 -41.57
C PRO A 32 -5.08 -2.73 -42.23
N VAL A 33 -6.24 -2.45 -42.82
CA VAL A 33 -6.54 -1.15 -43.44
C VAL A 33 -6.84 -0.12 -42.35
N THR A 34 -7.56 -0.54 -41.31
CA THR A 34 -7.89 0.29 -40.15
C THR A 34 -7.70 -0.50 -38.87
N TYR A 35 -7.55 0.21 -37.76
CA TYR A 35 -7.69 -0.31 -36.42
C TYR A 35 -8.97 0.22 -35.82
N VAL A 36 -9.73 -0.68 -35.19
CA VAL A 36 -10.87 -0.33 -34.34
C VAL A 36 -10.40 -0.41 -32.91
N PHE A 37 -10.56 0.67 -32.18
CA PHE A 37 -10.14 0.82 -30.80
C PHE A 37 -11.34 1.19 -29.95
N ILE A 38 -11.64 0.37 -28.96
CA ILE A 38 -12.72 0.57 -28.00
C ILE A 38 -12.09 0.78 -26.64
N TYR A 39 -12.51 1.84 -25.94
CA TYR A 39 -12.08 2.10 -24.58
C TYR A 39 -13.26 2.47 -23.69
N VAL A 40 -13.15 2.12 -22.42
CA VAL A 40 -14.20 2.35 -21.43
C VAL A 40 -13.83 3.57 -20.60
N ALA A 41 -14.63 4.63 -20.70
CA ALA A 41 -14.50 5.82 -19.88
C ALA A 41 -14.83 5.52 -18.40
N PRO A 42 -14.42 6.38 -17.45
CA PRO A 42 -14.62 6.12 -16.02
C PRO A 42 -16.08 5.96 -15.58
N ASP A 43 -17.02 6.56 -16.32
CA ASP A 43 -18.47 6.43 -16.13
C ASP A 43 -19.04 5.09 -16.66
N GLY A 44 -18.20 4.24 -17.25
CA GLY A 44 -18.57 2.96 -17.87
C GLY A 44 -18.93 3.07 -19.36
N THR A 45 -18.94 4.27 -19.94
CA THR A 45 -19.29 4.47 -21.34
C THR A 45 -18.21 3.88 -22.25
N SER A 46 -18.59 2.99 -23.16
CA SER A 46 -17.68 2.47 -24.18
C SER A 46 -17.62 3.41 -25.38
N ILE A 47 -16.43 3.90 -25.71
CA ILE A 47 -16.17 4.81 -26.81
C ILE A 47 -15.40 4.05 -27.88
N THR A 48 -15.84 4.15 -29.13
CA THR A 48 -15.22 3.48 -30.27
C THR A 48 -14.60 4.51 -31.19
N GLU A 49 -13.34 4.31 -31.54
CA GLU A 49 -12.59 5.10 -32.51
C GLU A 49 -11.97 4.22 -33.59
N THR A 50 -11.68 4.83 -34.74
CA THR A 50 -11.00 4.14 -35.85
C THR A 50 -9.81 4.97 -36.33
N THR A 51 -8.72 4.29 -36.67
CA THR A 51 -7.49 4.95 -37.16
C THR A 51 -6.77 4.06 -38.16
N VAL A 52 -6.11 4.66 -39.15
CA VAL A 52 -5.23 3.95 -40.09
C VAL A 52 -3.79 3.86 -39.56
N ASN A 53 -3.48 4.64 -38.53
CA ASN A 53 -2.16 4.69 -37.91
C ASN A 53 -2.09 3.71 -36.74
N ASN A 54 -0.88 3.30 -36.37
CA ASN A 54 -0.63 2.49 -35.18
C ASN A 54 -0.70 3.31 -33.86
N GLN A 55 -1.42 4.42 -33.89
CA GLN A 55 -1.63 5.28 -32.74
C GLN A 55 -2.95 6.03 -32.85
N VAL A 56 -3.47 6.43 -31.69
CA VAL A 56 -4.64 7.28 -31.55
C VAL A 56 -4.40 8.28 -30.42
N THR A 57 -4.93 9.49 -30.55
CA THR A 57 -4.86 10.50 -29.48
C THR A 57 -6.27 10.74 -28.96
N ILE A 58 -6.44 10.55 -27.66
CA ILE A 58 -7.74 10.66 -27.00
C ILE A 58 -7.70 11.70 -25.90
N HIS A 59 -8.88 12.21 -25.59
CA HIS A 59 -9.12 13.01 -24.41
C HIS A 59 -9.56 12.11 -23.26
N TRP A 60 -8.86 12.21 -22.13
CA TRP A 60 -9.09 11.34 -20.97
C TRP A 60 -9.40 12.15 -19.73
N ALA A 61 -10.56 11.90 -19.13
CA ALA A 61 -11.11 12.77 -18.08
C ALA A 61 -10.62 12.47 -16.66
N GLU A 62 -9.94 11.35 -16.44
CA GLU A 62 -9.46 10.97 -15.10
C GLU A 62 -8.04 10.39 -15.14
N LYS A 63 -7.04 11.24 -14.93
CA LYS A 63 -5.62 10.86 -14.83
C LYS A 63 -5.34 9.61 -13.99
N CYS A 64 -6.07 9.46 -12.89
CA CYS A 64 -5.89 8.36 -11.93
C CYS A 64 -6.72 7.11 -12.24
N HIS A 65 -7.55 7.16 -13.29
CA HIS A 65 -8.33 6.03 -13.73
C HIS A 65 -7.60 5.29 -14.86
N PRO A 66 -7.43 3.96 -14.76
CA PRO A 66 -6.78 3.19 -15.80
C PRO A 66 -7.63 3.12 -17.07
N ILE A 67 -7.01 3.13 -18.24
CA ILE A 67 -7.73 3.02 -19.52
C ILE A 67 -7.80 1.53 -19.89
N SER A 68 -9.02 0.98 -19.89
CA SER A 68 -9.26 -0.38 -20.40
C SER A 68 -9.52 -0.33 -21.90
N VAL A 69 -8.70 -1.02 -22.66
CA VAL A 69 -8.67 -0.98 -24.12
C VAL A 69 -8.96 -2.35 -24.72
N ARG A 70 -9.76 -2.36 -25.78
CA ARG A 70 -9.87 -3.45 -26.75
C ARG A 70 -9.51 -2.93 -28.14
N LEU A 71 -8.46 -3.48 -28.74
CA LEU A 71 -7.87 -3.03 -30.01
C LEU A 71 -7.84 -4.16 -31.03
N GLN A 72 -8.33 -3.90 -32.25
CA GLN A 72 -8.40 -4.87 -33.34
C GLN A 72 -7.97 -4.25 -34.67
N GLY A 73 -7.37 -5.06 -35.53
CA GLY A 73 -7.18 -4.70 -36.94
C GLY A 73 -8.41 -5.10 -37.76
N GLN A 74 -8.78 -4.28 -38.73
CA GLN A 74 -9.89 -4.51 -39.64
C GLN A 74 -9.46 -4.31 -41.10
N ASN A 75 -9.96 -5.17 -41.98
CA ASN A 75 -9.82 -5.05 -43.44
C ASN A 75 -11.17 -5.36 -44.11
N GLY A 76 -11.88 -4.31 -44.54
CA GLY A 76 -13.28 -4.44 -44.96
C GLY A 76 -14.13 -5.00 -43.81
N ASP A 77 -14.87 -6.07 -44.09
CA ASP A 77 -15.69 -6.75 -43.07
C ASP A 77 -14.91 -7.78 -42.23
N SER A 78 -13.64 -8.03 -42.59
CA SER A 78 -12.80 -8.99 -41.86
C SER A 78 -12.19 -8.33 -40.64
N ILE A 79 -12.48 -8.89 -39.47
CA ILE A 79 -11.96 -8.43 -38.17
C ILE A 79 -10.90 -9.41 -37.68
N GLY A 80 -9.72 -8.88 -37.36
CA GLY A 80 -8.62 -9.64 -36.77
C GLY A 80 -8.81 -9.88 -35.26
N PRO A 81 -7.93 -10.68 -34.66
CA PRO A 81 -7.95 -10.93 -33.22
C PRO A 81 -7.79 -9.65 -32.39
N ALA A 82 -8.41 -9.65 -31.22
CA ALA A 82 -8.39 -8.54 -30.28
C ALA A 82 -7.18 -8.59 -29.35
N LEU A 83 -6.56 -7.43 -29.14
CA LEU A 83 -5.72 -7.16 -27.98
C LEU A 83 -6.59 -6.48 -26.92
N GLU A 84 -6.71 -7.09 -25.75
CA GLU A 84 -7.34 -6.48 -24.58
C GLU A 84 -6.26 -6.15 -23.56
N LYS A 85 -6.19 -4.89 -23.13
CA LYS A 85 -5.16 -4.43 -22.21
C LYS A 85 -5.63 -3.23 -21.41
N THR A 86 -5.23 -3.19 -20.15
CA THR A 86 -5.39 -2.00 -19.30
C THR A 86 -4.07 -1.25 -19.22
N VAL A 87 -4.10 0.06 -19.45
CA VAL A 87 -2.92 0.94 -19.36
C VAL A 87 -3.12 1.97 -18.24
N ASN A 88 -2.10 2.12 -17.40
CA ASN A 88 -2.04 3.12 -16.34
C ASN A 88 -1.27 4.35 -16.86
N LEU A 89 -1.81 5.55 -16.64
CA LEU A 89 -1.18 6.80 -17.08
C LEU A 89 -0.14 7.33 -16.10
N VAL A 90 -0.33 7.02 -14.83
CA VAL A 90 0.57 7.40 -13.74
C VAL A 90 1.32 6.18 -13.21
N SER A 91 2.45 6.45 -12.56
CA SER A 91 3.27 5.41 -11.93
C SER A 91 2.53 4.73 -10.78
N ALA A 92 3.05 3.57 -10.35
CA ALA A 92 2.55 2.83 -9.21
C ALA A 92 2.50 3.69 -7.93
N LEU A 93 1.64 3.28 -6.98
CA LEU A 93 1.50 3.93 -5.68
C LEU A 93 2.84 4.01 -4.95
N LYS A 94 3.08 5.13 -4.28
CA LYS A 94 4.22 5.30 -3.39
C LYS A 94 3.91 4.73 -2.01
N ALA A 95 4.95 4.41 -1.25
CA ALA A 95 4.80 4.03 0.14
C ALA A 95 4.18 5.18 0.94
N PRO A 96 3.13 4.95 1.73
CA PRO A 96 2.66 5.91 2.72
C PRO A 96 3.81 6.33 3.64
N ASN A 97 3.79 7.59 4.08
CA ASN A 97 4.90 8.16 4.84
C ASN A 97 4.40 8.96 6.06
N SER A 98 5.35 9.42 6.88
CA SER A 98 5.07 10.25 8.06
C SER A 98 4.05 9.62 9.02
N VAL A 99 4.12 8.31 9.21
CA VAL A 99 3.22 7.54 10.09
C VAL A 99 3.40 8.04 11.53
N LYS A 100 2.28 8.36 12.18
CA LYS A 100 2.24 8.76 13.59
C LYS A 100 1.18 7.97 14.32
N VAL A 101 1.51 7.58 15.55
CA VAL A 101 0.64 6.83 16.44
C VAL A 101 0.33 7.69 17.66
N ILE A 102 -0.95 7.97 17.90
CA ILE A 102 -1.41 8.90 18.92
C ILE A 102 -2.37 8.16 19.85
N PRO A 103 -2.07 8.05 21.16
CA PRO A 103 -3.01 7.46 22.12
C PRO A 103 -4.32 8.24 22.18
N VAL A 104 -5.46 7.54 22.16
CA VAL A 104 -6.77 8.17 22.34
C VAL A 104 -6.95 8.52 23.82
N SER A 105 -7.35 9.76 24.11
CA SER A 105 -7.53 10.22 25.49
C SER A 105 -8.65 9.45 26.18
N GLY A 106 -8.44 9.05 27.44
CA GLY A 106 -9.38 8.24 28.21
C GLY A 106 -9.36 6.74 27.88
N GLU A 107 -8.80 6.34 26.74
CA GLU A 107 -8.75 4.96 26.28
C GLU A 107 -7.37 4.34 26.51
N SER A 108 -7.33 3.15 27.11
CA SER A 108 -6.05 2.46 27.41
C SER A 108 -5.55 1.59 26.26
N ARG A 109 -6.40 1.32 25.26
CA ARG A 109 -6.15 0.35 24.18
C ARG A 109 -6.43 0.90 22.79
N ALA A 110 -6.86 2.15 22.69
CA ALA A 110 -7.19 2.78 21.41
C ALA A 110 -6.11 3.77 21.01
N TYR A 111 -5.67 3.68 19.75
CA TYR A 111 -4.67 4.54 19.16
C TYR A 111 -5.16 5.05 17.82
N THR A 112 -5.06 6.36 17.59
CA THR A 112 -5.23 6.97 16.29
C THR A 112 -3.92 6.87 15.53
N ILE A 113 -3.95 6.20 14.38
CA ILE A 113 -2.85 6.09 13.45
C ILE A 113 -3.14 7.04 12.31
N VAL A 114 -2.19 7.91 11.97
CA VAL A 114 -2.31 8.88 10.87
C VAL A 114 -1.07 8.80 10.00
N TRP A 115 -1.23 9.01 8.68
CA TRP A 115 -0.13 9.00 7.72
C TRP A 115 -0.39 10.00 6.59
N LEU A 116 0.59 10.15 5.71
CA LEU A 116 0.47 10.91 4.47
C LEU A 116 0.66 9.97 3.27
N ASP A 117 0.01 10.32 2.15
CA ASP A 117 0.19 9.71 0.84
C ASP A 117 0.50 10.83 -0.17
N ASP A 118 1.74 10.84 -0.64
CA ASP A 118 2.28 11.77 -1.64
C ASP A 118 2.29 11.16 -3.05
N SER A 119 1.58 10.05 -3.25
CA SER A 119 1.28 9.53 -4.58
C SER A 119 0.51 10.59 -5.37
N GLU A 120 0.89 10.75 -6.64
CA GLU A 120 0.18 11.64 -7.57
C GLU A 120 -1.31 11.24 -7.67
N CYS A 121 -1.55 9.94 -7.76
CA CYS A 121 -2.86 9.34 -7.62
C CYS A 121 -2.91 8.58 -6.30
N ARG A 122 -3.47 9.22 -5.28
CA ARG A 122 -3.59 8.64 -3.93
C ARG A 122 -4.34 7.31 -3.97
N ALA A 123 -3.96 6.42 -3.08
CA ALA A 123 -4.65 5.16 -2.93
C ALA A 123 -6.11 5.40 -2.48
N PRO A 124 -7.10 4.76 -3.13
CA PRO A 124 -8.49 4.82 -2.70
C PRO A 124 -8.73 4.10 -1.37
N ASN A 125 -7.88 3.11 -1.04
CA ASN A 125 -7.93 2.36 0.20
C ASN A 125 -6.52 2.18 0.77
N TYR A 126 -6.46 1.98 2.07
CA TYR A 126 -5.24 1.70 2.82
C TYR A 126 -5.44 0.50 3.73
N GLU A 127 -4.37 -0.25 3.92
CA GLU A 127 -4.28 -1.31 4.90
C GLU A 127 -3.35 -0.90 6.03
N VAL A 128 -3.85 -0.93 7.25
CA VAL A 128 -3.08 -0.78 8.48
C VAL A 128 -2.74 -2.16 9.01
N ARG A 129 -1.46 -2.50 9.02
CA ARG A 129 -0.93 -3.81 9.42
C ARG A 129 -0.20 -3.67 10.75
N LEU A 130 -0.49 -4.57 11.69
CA LEU A 130 0.20 -4.67 12.97
C LEU A 130 1.09 -5.89 12.99
N TYR A 131 2.31 -5.73 13.49
CA TYR A 131 3.32 -6.77 13.59
C TYR A 131 3.75 -6.98 15.02
N ASN A 132 4.01 -8.23 15.42
CA ASN A 132 4.68 -8.51 16.68
C ASN A 132 6.19 -8.27 16.57
N THR A 133 6.91 -8.42 17.70
CA THR A 133 8.37 -8.25 17.79
C THR A 133 9.18 -9.24 16.94
N GLN A 134 8.56 -10.33 16.46
CA GLN A 134 9.17 -11.28 15.53
C GLN A 134 8.95 -10.87 14.07
N GLY A 135 8.30 -9.72 13.82
CA GLY A 135 7.96 -9.23 12.49
C GLY A 135 6.80 -9.96 11.84
N GLN A 136 6.05 -10.78 12.59
CA GLN A 136 4.87 -11.48 12.08
C GLN A 136 3.64 -10.57 12.16
N MET A 137 2.86 -10.54 11.08
CA MET A 137 1.62 -9.77 11.05
C MET A 137 0.56 -10.43 11.94
N VAL A 138 0.11 -9.71 12.97
CA VAL A 138 -0.88 -10.19 13.94
C VAL A 138 -2.27 -9.60 13.72
N LYS A 139 -2.36 -8.47 13.01
CA LYS A 139 -3.64 -7.82 12.69
C LYS A 139 -3.52 -7.03 11.38
N LYS A 140 -4.61 -7.00 10.61
CA LYS A 140 -4.77 -6.15 9.43
C LYS A 140 -6.15 -5.51 9.48
N GLN A 141 -6.23 -4.23 9.14
CA GLN A 141 -7.48 -3.49 9.03
C GLN A 141 -7.44 -2.54 7.83
N GLU A 142 -8.59 -2.22 7.26
CA GLU A 142 -8.68 -1.43 6.02
C GLU A 142 -9.46 -0.14 6.26
N THR A 143 -9.10 0.93 5.55
CA THR A 143 -9.81 2.21 5.56
C THR A 143 -9.61 2.97 4.25
N ASP A 144 -10.58 3.79 3.87
CA ASP A 144 -10.52 4.74 2.76
C ASP A 144 -9.93 6.11 3.16
N ARG A 145 -9.56 6.28 4.44
CA ARG A 145 -9.02 7.52 5.01
C ARG A 145 -7.53 7.39 5.32
N GLN A 146 -6.84 8.52 5.38
CA GLN A 146 -5.43 8.60 5.83
C GLN A 146 -5.28 8.59 7.37
N ASN A 147 -6.31 8.06 8.06
CA ASN A 147 -6.29 7.82 9.48
C ASN A 147 -7.19 6.66 9.86
N MET A 148 -6.88 6.01 10.97
CA MET A 148 -7.69 4.95 11.55
C MET A 148 -7.52 4.91 13.07
N ILE A 149 -8.58 4.58 13.80
CA ILE A 149 -8.46 4.19 15.20
C ILE A 149 -8.36 2.68 15.28
N ILE A 150 -7.29 2.19 15.89
CA ILE A 150 -7.10 0.76 16.17
C ILE A 150 -7.30 0.51 17.66
N ASN A 151 -8.12 -0.51 17.95
CA ASN A 151 -8.26 -1.09 19.27
C ASN A 151 -7.39 -2.34 19.39
N LEU A 152 -6.51 -2.35 20.39
CA LEU A 152 -5.63 -3.47 20.68
C LEU A 152 -6.28 -4.48 21.61
N ASP A 153 -6.06 -5.75 21.28
CA ASP A 153 -6.48 -6.89 22.09
C ASP A 153 -5.62 -6.97 23.37
N ASP A 154 -5.99 -7.84 24.31
CA ASP A 154 -5.42 -7.88 25.66
C ASP A 154 -3.97 -8.44 25.77
N SER A 155 -3.12 -8.23 24.77
CA SER A 155 -1.73 -8.70 24.73
C SER A 155 -0.71 -7.65 25.17
N CYS A 156 0.21 -8.00 26.07
CA CYS A 156 1.27 -7.10 26.57
C CYS A 156 2.48 -6.98 25.64
N GLU A 157 2.32 -7.29 24.36
CA GLU A 157 3.40 -7.27 23.39
C GLU A 157 3.55 -5.87 22.79
N SER A 158 4.79 -5.45 22.55
CA SER A 158 5.05 -4.28 21.70
C SER A 158 4.70 -4.65 20.25
N LEU A 159 4.04 -3.74 19.55
CA LEU A 159 3.61 -3.94 18.18
C LEU A 159 4.16 -2.85 17.29
N ASP A 160 4.49 -3.21 16.06
CA ASP A 160 4.84 -2.26 15.01
C ASP A 160 3.67 -2.05 14.07
N VAL A 161 3.50 -0.81 13.61
CA VAL A 161 2.46 -0.42 12.65
C VAL A 161 3.11 -0.14 11.30
N GLY A 162 2.61 -0.80 10.24
CA GLY A 162 2.93 -0.52 8.84
C GLY A 162 1.67 -0.17 8.05
N ILE A 163 1.80 0.72 7.05
CA ILE A 163 0.69 1.15 6.19
C ILE A 163 1.00 0.83 4.73
N VAL A 164 0.02 0.29 4.02
CA VAL A 164 0.07 0.03 2.57
C VAL A 164 -1.09 0.73 1.88
N GLY A 165 -0.85 1.41 0.77
CA GLY A 165 -1.89 1.92 -0.12
C GLY A 165 -2.32 0.85 -1.12
N VAL A 166 -3.61 0.73 -1.41
CA VAL A 166 -4.17 -0.30 -2.29
C VAL A 166 -5.07 0.32 -3.35
N ASN A 167 -4.87 -0.07 -4.60
CA ASN A 167 -5.74 0.27 -5.72
C ASN A 167 -5.99 -0.95 -6.63
N LYS A 168 -6.71 -0.74 -7.75
CA LYS A 168 -7.01 -1.80 -8.72
C LYS A 168 -5.76 -2.42 -9.39
N ALA A 169 -4.64 -1.70 -9.41
CA ALA A 169 -3.38 -2.18 -9.98
C ALA A 169 -2.54 -2.98 -8.97
N GLY A 170 -2.79 -2.82 -7.66
CA GLY A 170 -2.15 -3.59 -6.61
C GLY A 170 -1.82 -2.74 -5.37
N GLU A 171 -0.84 -3.22 -4.62
CA GLU A 171 -0.35 -2.61 -3.38
C GLU A 171 0.85 -1.69 -3.64
N SER A 172 0.94 -0.61 -2.87
CA SER A 172 2.17 0.15 -2.72
C SER A 172 3.22 -0.65 -1.94
N PRO A 173 4.49 -0.22 -1.93
CA PRO A 173 5.40 -0.63 -0.87
C PRO A 173 4.84 -0.21 0.51
N GLU A 174 5.20 -0.95 1.55
CA GLU A 174 4.81 -0.63 2.93
C GLU A 174 5.61 0.58 3.45
N SER A 175 4.97 1.38 4.30
CA SER A 175 5.62 2.47 5.03
C SER A 175 6.75 1.97 5.93
N SER A 176 7.65 2.86 6.34
CA SER A 176 8.50 2.58 7.50
C SER A 176 7.62 2.23 8.71
N ARG A 177 7.99 1.17 9.41
CA ARG A 177 7.24 0.70 10.58
C ARG A 177 7.48 1.62 11.78
N VAL A 178 6.42 1.88 12.52
CA VAL A 178 6.45 2.73 13.73
C VAL A 178 5.97 1.94 14.93
N GLU A 179 6.76 1.96 16.00
CA GLU A 179 6.44 1.26 17.24
C GLU A 179 5.19 1.88 17.91
N LEU A 180 4.28 1.01 18.32
CA LEU A 180 3.11 1.35 19.10
C LEU A 180 3.39 1.06 20.58
N PHE A 181 3.76 2.10 21.31
CA PHE A 181 4.04 2.02 22.74
C PHE A 181 2.76 1.83 23.57
N ARG A 182 2.66 0.71 24.28
CA ARG A 182 1.58 0.51 25.27
C ARG A 182 1.88 1.31 26.55
N ARG A 183 0.87 2.04 27.06
CA ARG A 183 0.94 2.58 28.43
C ARG A 183 0.97 1.42 29.43
N MET A 184 2.13 1.13 30.01
CA MET A 184 2.45 -0.04 30.85
C MET A 184 1.64 -0.22 32.15
N ARG A 185 0.53 0.49 32.38
CA ARG A 185 -0.18 0.45 33.67
C ARG A 185 -0.71 -0.95 34.07
N LYS A 186 -0.82 -1.91 33.12
CA LYS A 186 -1.22 -3.31 33.40
C LYS A 186 -0.22 -4.38 32.97
N CYS A 187 0.84 -4.02 32.24
CA CYS A 187 1.88 -4.97 31.86
C CYS A 187 2.96 -4.91 32.94
N LYS A 188 2.79 -5.72 33.99
CA LYS A 188 3.88 -5.93 34.94
C LYS A 188 5.10 -6.41 34.13
N LEU A 189 6.24 -5.73 34.27
CA LEU A 189 7.51 -6.28 33.80
C LEU A 189 7.64 -7.67 34.42
N ALA A 190 7.52 -8.72 33.61
CA ALA A 190 8.02 -10.02 33.98
C ALA A 190 9.55 -9.95 33.87
N VAL A 191 10.20 -9.32 34.85
CA VAL A 191 11.64 -9.52 35.05
C VAL A 191 11.78 -10.96 35.48
N ARG A 192 12.25 -11.82 34.56
CA ARG A 192 12.64 -13.18 34.90
C ARG A 192 13.91 -13.07 35.73
N VAL A 193 13.76 -13.04 37.06
CA VAL A 193 14.88 -13.20 37.99
C VAL A 193 15.27 -14.67 37.91
N GLU A 194 16.27 -15.00 37.10
CA GLU A 194 16.95 -16.28 37.22
C GLU A 194 17.72 -16.27 38.55
N LEU A 195 17.11 -16.86 39.58
CA LEU A 195 17.77 -17.17 40.84
C LEU A 195 18.83 -18.24 40.55
N ILE A 196 20.07 -17.81 40.32
CA ILE A 196 21.23 -18.71 40.41
C ILE A 196 21.45 -18.99 41.90
N ASN A 197 20.81 -20.04 42.41
CA ASN A 197 21.15 -20.59 43.73
C ASN A 197 22.47 -21.35 43.61
N GLN A 198 23.59 -20.67 43.84
CA GLN A 198 24.83 -21.32 44.26
C GLN A 198 24.98 -21.14 45.76
N CYS A 199 24.42 -22.07 46.52
CA CYS A 199 24.73 -22.23 47.93
C CYS A 199 25.94 -23.14 48.06
N THR A 200 27.07 -22.60 48.49
CA THR A 200 28.14 -23.37 49.14
C THR A 200 28.54 -22.65 50.42
N ASN A 201 28.81 -23.45 51.46
CA ASN A 201 28.75 -23.08 52.87
C ASN A 201 29.49 -21.78 53.25
N PHE A 202 28.79 -21.00 54.08
CA PHE A 202 29.15 -19.71 54.69
C PHE A 202 29.07 -18.47 53.76
N ALA A 203 27.91 -17.80 53.86
CA ALA A 203 27.52 -16.46 53.35
C ALA A 203 26.71 -16.40 52.05
N CYS A 204 25.44 -15.98 52.16
CA CYS A 204 24.61 -15.53 51.04
C CYS A 204 24.87 -14.04 50.77
N PHE A 205 25.30 -13.68 49.56
CA PHE A 205 25.39 -12.28 49.13
C PHE A 205 24.17 -11.91 48.27
N HIS A 206 23.35 -10.97 48.74
CA HIS A 206 22.36 -10.29 47.91
C HIS A 206 23.00 -9.05 47.28
N ARG A 207 23.13 -9.03 45.95
CA ARG A 207 23.40 -7.78 45.20
C ARG A 207 22.07 -7.13 44.84
N HIS A 208 21.65 -6.15 45.65
CA HIS A 208 20.80 -5.07 45.16
C HIS A 208 21.68 -3.94 44.63
N ALA A 209 21.16 -3.18 43.66
CA ALA A 209 21.81 -2.01 43.09
C ALA A 209 22.49 -1.13 44.16
N GLY A 210 23.82 -1.16 44.20
CA GLY A 210 24.66 -0.13 44.82
C GLY A 210 24.71 0.00 46.35
N ILE A 211 24.05 -0.85 47.17
CA ILE A 211 24.14 -0.75 48.64
C ILE A 211 24.42 -2.12 49.26
N LEU A 212 25.54 -2.23 49.97
CA LEU A 212 25.95 -3.40 50.74
C LEU A 212 25.33 -3.30 52.14
N LEU A 213 24.41 -4.20 52.48
CA LEU A 213 23.84 -4.32 53.83
C LEU A 213 24.42 -5.57 54.50
N LEU A 214 25.26 -5.37 55.52
CA LEU A 214 25.65 -6.43 56.45
C LEU A 214 24.52 -6.64 57.47
N ILE A 215 23.99 -7.85 57.54
CA ILE A 215 23.11 -8.29 58.63
C ILE A 215 23.90 -9.29 59.46
N THR A 216 24.26 -8.91 60.68
CA THR A 216 24.82 -9.82 61.68
C THR A 216 23.67 -10.51 62.40
N VAL A 217 23.61 -11.84 62.35
CA VAL A 217 22.66 -12.63 63.15
C VAL A 217 23.36 -13.01 64.45
N VAL A 218 22.75 -12.65 65.59
CA VAL A 218 23.05 -13.25 66.91
C VAL A 218 22.04 -14.35 67.16
#